data_AF-A0A1V5VZ68-F1
#
_entry.id   AF-A0A1V5VZ68-F1
#
_cell.length_a   1.000
_cell.length_b   1.000
_cell.length_c   1.000
_cell.angle_alpha   90.00
_cell.angle_beta   90.00
_cell.angle_gamma   90.00
#
_symmetry.space_group_name_H-M   'P 1'
#
loop_
_entity.id
_entity.type
_entity.pdbx_description
1 polymer ?
#
loop_
_entity_poly.entity_id
_entity_poly.type
_entity_poly.pdbx_seq_one_letter_code
_entity_poly.pdbx_strand_id
1 'polypeptide(L)'
;MRGIRIYLAALFIFFSGNHALMAKGGDFGAGFILGDPSGVTGKYFFSGDDAADFGFGASSDDGFYIYGDYLKHFYNIFPVHEIALYFGVGGGFQHHDRDHRKDHNDDEYNSIDLRIPFGAEYRFTKVPLGIFLDIAPCLEIIPEVDFDLRGGLGVRYYF
;
A
#
# COMPACT_ATOMS: atom_id res chain seq x y z
N MET A 1 22.33 25.15 -24.70
CA MET A 1 21.34 25.72 -23.77
C MET A 1 20.97 24.66 -22.74
N ARG A 2 21.47 24.85 -21.52
CA ARG A 2 20.99 24.43 -20.19
C ARG A 2 20.18 23.12 -20.09
N GLY A 3 20.86 22.08 -19.57
CA GLY A 3 20.24 20.89 -19.03
C GLY A 3 19.37 21.18 -17.80
N ILE A 4 18.22 20.52 -17.76
CA ILE A 4 17.30 20.51 -16.62
C ILE A 4 17.85 19.51 -15.62
N ARG A 5 18.36 20.01 -14.50
CA ARG A 5 18.68 19.20 -13.31
C ARG A 5 17.46 19.24 -12.41
N ILE A 6 16.71 18.15 -12.37
CA ILE A 6 15.60 17.95 -11.42
C ILE A 6 16.25 17.59 -10.08
N TYR A 7 16.21 18.50 -9.13
CA TYR A 7 16.54 18.20 -7.74
C TYR A 7 15.27 17.66 -7.08
N LEU A 8 15.18 16.33 -6.93
CA LEU A 8 14.20 15.68 -6.06
C LEU A 8 14.61 15.91 -4.60
N ALA A 9 14.16 17.01 -4.01
CA ALA A 9 14.22 17.20 -2.57
C ALA A 9 13.04 16.45 -1.93
N ALA A 10 13.28 15.21 -1.52
CA ALA A 10 12.35 14.47 -0.66
C ALA A 10 12.35 15.14 0.74
N LEU A 11 11.31 15.92 1.01
CA LEU A 11 11.08 16.54 2.32
C LEU A 11 10.38 15.51 3.22
N PHE A 12 11.15 14.66 3.91
CA PHE A 12 10.63 13.86 5.01
C PHE A 12 10.43 14.78 6.23
N ILE A 13 9.19 15.22 6.46
CA ILE A 13 8.82 15.90 7.70
C ILE A 13 8.72 14.83 8.79
N PHE A 14 9.65 14.88 9.74
CA PHE A 14 9.59 14.13 10.99
C PHE A 14 8.39 14.61 11.81
N PHE A 15 7.36 13.77 11.95
CA PHE A 15 6.31 13.97 12.96
C PHE A 15 6.82 13.38 14.29
N SER A 16 7.26 14.23 15.21
CA SER A 16 7.59 13.82 16.58
C SER A 16 6.31 13.75 17.42
N GLY A 17 5.57 12.64 17.28
CA GLY A 17 4.50 12.26 18.19
C GLY A 17 5.05 11.53 19.41
N ASN A 18 4.70 11.96 20.61
CA ASN A 18 4.97 11.20 21.84
C ASN A 18 4.06 9.97 21.87
N HIS A 19 4.51 8.83 21.36
CA HIS A 19 3.74 7.59 21.44
C HIS A 19 4.02 6.91 22.78
N ALA A 20 3.06 7.07 23.70
CA ALA A 20 3.00 6.33 24.95
C ALA A 20 2.87 4.82 24.67
N LEU A 21 3.61 4.04 25.47
CA LEU A 21 3.60 2.57 25.55
C LEU A 21 2.31 1.89 25.06
N MET A 22 2.31 1.44 23.81
CA MET A 22 1.24 0.65 23.18
C MET A 22 1.90 -0.42 22.30
N ALA A 23 1.81 -1.69 22.71
CA ALA A 23 2.49 -2.83 22.06
C ALA A 23 4.00 -2.59 21.84
N LYS A 24 4.77 -3.58 21.36
CA LYS A 24 6.21 -3.38 21.16
C LYS A 24 6.53 -2.66 19.84
N GLY A 25 5.67 -1.75 19.37
CA GLY A 25 5.84 -0.98 18.14
C GLY A 25 4.74 0.06 18.03
N GLY A 26 5.08 1.28 17.64
CA GLY A 26 4.16 2.41 17.60
C GLY A 26 3.26 2.41 16.36
N ASP A 27 2.84 3.62 16.02
CA ASP A 27 1.72 3.85 15.09
C ASP A 27 2.15 3.81 13.62
N PHE A 28 3.45 3.90 13.33
CA PHE A 28 3.99 3.82 11.98
C PHE A 28 4.62 2.46 11.71
N GLY A 29 4.19 1.82 10.63
CA GLY A 29 4.76 0.59 10.10
C GLY A 29 5.34 0.79 8.71
N ALA A 30 6.52 0.23 8.44
CA ALA A 30 7.09 0.16 7.09
C ALA A 30 7.55 -1.26 6.77
N GLY A 31 7.46 -1.65 5.51
CA GLY A 31 7.90 -2.98 5.11
C GLY A 31 7.70 -3.27 3.64
N PHE A 32 7.43 -4.54 3.35
CA PHE A 32 7.35 -5.07 1.99
C PHE A 32 6.08 -5.87 1.78
N ILE A 33 5.62 -5.87 0.53
CA ILE A 33 4.51 -6.68 0.04
C ILE A 33 4.98 -7.48 -1.18
N LEU A 34 4.59 -8.75 -1.23
CA LEU A 34 4.78 -9.65 -2.37
C LEU A 34 3.40 -9.98 -2.96
N GLY A 35 3.18 -9.58 -4.20
CA GLY A 35 1.89 -9.66 -4.89
C GLY A 35 1.80 -8.63 -6.02
N ASP A 36 0.63 -8.03 -6.20
CA ASP A 36 0.40 -6.91 -7.10
C ASP A 36 -0.09 -5.67 -6.32
N PRO A 37 0.77 -4.66 -6.08
CA PRO A 37 2.17 -4.60 -6.47
C PRO A 37 3.11 -5.42 -5.58
N SER A 38 4.29 -5.75 -6.09
CA SER A 38 5.42 -6.24 -5.30
C SER A 38 6.40 -5.10 -5.02
N GLY A 39 6.60 -4.74 -3.75
CA GLY A 39 7.43 -3.59 -3.41
C GLY A 39 7.39 -3.20 -1.95
N VAL A 40 7.45 -1.89 -1.70
CA VAL A 40 7.47 -1.30 -0.35
C VAL A 40 6.09 -0.82 0.06
N THR A 41 5.82 -0.85 1.35
CA THR A 41 4.56 -0.38 1.92
C THR A 41 4.80 0.37 3.24
N GLY A 42 3.93 1.34 3.52
CA GLY A 42 3.81 2.03 4.79
C GLY A 42 2.39 1.99 5.32
N LYS A 43 2.23 1.95 6.64
CA LYS A 43 0.95 2.10 7.34
C LYS A 43 1.12 3.07 8.50
N TYR A 44 0.20 3.98 8.70
CA TYR A 44 0.17 4.90 9.83
C TYR A 44 -1.19 4.87 10.51
N PHE A 45 -1.21 4.42 11.77
CA PHE A 45 -2.39 4.51 12.63
C PHE A 45 -2.50 5.94 13.18
N PHE A 46 -3.67 6.56 13.03
CA PHE A 46 -3.97 7.87 13.61
C PHE A 46 -5.13 7.82 14.61
N SER A 47 -5.78 6.65 14.72
CA SER A 47 -6.68 6.24 15.79
C SER A 47 -6.36 4.77 16.12
N GLY A 48 -6.94 4.23 17.20
CA GLY A 48 -6.77 2.82 17.56
C GLY A 48 -7.28 1.84 16.50
N ASP A 49 -8.19 2.28 15.64
CA ASP A 49 -8.85 1.47 14.62
C ASP A 49 -8.89 2.13 13.22
N ASP A 50 -8.22 3.28 13.03
CA ASP A 50 -8.14 3.97 11.75
C ASP A 50 -6.67 4.16 11.32
N ALA A 51 -6.38 3.82 10.07
CA ALA A 51 -5.04 3.95 9.50
C ALA A 51 -5.05 4.47 8.06
N ALA A 52 -3.95 5.10 7.68
CA ALA A 52 -3.59 5.33 6.28
C ALA A 52 -2.57 4.26 5.85
N ASP A 53 -2.77 3.64 4.70
CA ASP A 53 -1.88 2.65 4.10
C ASP A 53 -1.43 3.14 2.73
N PHE A 54 -0.16 2.88 2.38
CA PHE A 54 0.41 3.29 1.12
C PHE A 54 1.35 2.20 0.62
N GLY A 55 1.51 2.10 -0.69
CA GLY A 55 2.48 1.21 -1.28
C GLY A 55 2.97 1.68 -2.63
N PHE A 56 4.17 1.21 -2.98
CA PHE A 56 4.82 1.45 -4.25
C PHE A 56 5.60 0.19 -4.65
N GLY A 57 5.38 -0.29 -5.86
CA GLY A 57 6.07 -1.49 -6.33
C GLY A 57 5.86 -1.78 -7.81
N ALA A 58 6.46 -2.87 -8.26
CA ALA A 58 6.25 -3.39 -9.61
C ALA A 58 4.85 -4.03 -9.71
N SER A 59 4.15 -3.77 -10.81
CA SER A 59 2.88 -4.42 -11.10
C SER A 59 3.07 -5.65 -11.98
N SER A 60 2.11 -6.58 -11.95
CA SER A 60 2.11 -7.76 -12.82
C SER A 60 1.77 -7.40 -14.27
N ASP A 61 1.08 -6.27 -14.49
CA ASP A 61 0.74 -5.73 -15.81
C ASP A 61 1.82 -4.78 -16.36
N ASP A 62 3.07 -5.02 -15.97
CA ASP A 62 4.24 -4.20 -16.30
C ASP A 62 4.24 -2.78 -15.67
N GLY A 63 5.45 -2.21 -15.58
CA GLY A 63 5.70 -0.91 -14.97
C GLY A 63 5.52 -0.88 -13.45
N PHE A 64 5.12 0.28 -12.92
CA PHE A 64 4.99 0.49 -11.47
C PHE A 64 3.58 0.90 -11.07
N TYR A 65 3.24 0.59 -9.84
CA TYR A 65 1.98 0.94 -9.23
C TYR A 65 2.20 1.60 -7.87
N ILE A 66 1.48 2.69 -7.62
CA ILE A 66 1.43 3.38 -6.35
C ILE A 66 -0.01 3.46 -5.87
N TYR A 67 -0.23 3.28 -4.57
CA TYR A 67 -1.55 3.42 -3.98
C TYR A 67 -1.54 4.11 -2.62
N GLY A 68 -2.71 4.60 -2.23
CA GLY A 68 -2.99 5.10 -0.90
C GLY A 68 -4.43 4.78 -0.49
N ASP A 69 -4.58 4.19 0.69
CA ASP A 69 -5.84 3.70 1.22
C ASP A 69 -6.10 4.22 2.64
N TYR A 70 -7.36 4.51 2.94
CA TYR A 70 -7.85 4.62 4.31
C TYR A 70 -8.40 3.26 4.74
N LEU A 71 -7.97 2.78 5.91
CA LEU A 71 -8.36 1.48 6.45
C LEU A 71 -9.03 1.62 7.81
N LYS A 72 -10.08 0.83 8.01
CA LYS A 72 -10.75 0.60 9.30
C LYS A 72 -10.43 -0.80 9.80
N HIS A 73 -9.93 -0.92 11.03
CA HIS A 73 -9.53 -2.17 11.66
C HIS A 73 -10.59 -2.68 12.64
N PHE A 74 -10.83 -3.99 12.60
CA PHE A 74 -11.79 -4.70 13.45
C PHE A 74 -11.05 -5.77 14.23
N TYR A 75 -10.91 -5.53 15.53
CA TYR A 75 -10.30 -6.45 16.48
C TYR A 75 -11.37 -7.37 17.09
N ASN A 76 -10.94 -8.47 17.71
CA ASN A 76 -11.79 -9.39 18.47
C ASN A 76 -12.87 -10.13 17.65
N ILE A 77 -12.71 -10.20 16.32
CA ILE A 77 -13.56 -11.04 15.45
C ILE A 77 -13.24 -12.53 15.67
N PHE A 78 -11.97 -12.84 15.93
CA PHE A 78 -11.48 -14.17 16.26
C PHE A 78 -11.02 -14.23 17.72
N PRO A 79 -10.92 -15.42 18.35
CA PRO A 79 -10.37 -15.59 19.70
C PRO A 79 -8.83 -15.37 19.76
N VAL A 80 -8.28 -14.62 18.81
CA VAL A 80 -6.85 -14.26 18.68
C VAL A 80 -6.79 -12.75 18.57
N HIS A 81 -6.32 -12.08 19.63
CA HIS A 81 -6.38 -10.61 19.76
C HIS A 81 -5.35 -9.90 18.88
N GLU A 82 -4.31 -10.62 18.47
CA GLU A 82 -3.25 -10.16 17.57
C GLU A 82 -3.71 -10.03 16.13
N ILE A 83 -4.85 -10.65 15.77
CA ILE A 83 -5.42 -10.57 14.42
C ILE A 83 -6.46 -9.45 14.38
N ALA A 84 -6.25 -8.52 13.46
CA ALA A 84 -7.25 -7.56 13.03
C ALA A 84 -7.67 -7.89 11.59
N LEU A 85 -8.97 -7.90 11.32
CA LEU A 85 -9.44 -7.73 9.95
C LEU A 85 -9.52 -6.24 9.63
N TYR A 86 -9.35 -5.87 8.37
CA TYR A 86 -9.57 -4.51 7.94
C TYR A 86 -10.30 -4.45 6.61
N PHE A 87 -11.02 -3.36 6.40
CA PHE A 87 -11.49 -2.96 5.08
C PHE A 87 -11.24 -1.47 4.88
N GLY A 88 -11.25 -1.01 3.65
CA GLY A 88 -10.98 0.38 3.36
C GLY A 88 -11.48 0.87 2.01
N VAL A 89 -11.06 2.09 1.71
CA VAL A 89 -11.24 2.74 0.41
C VAL A 89 -10.01 3.57 0.09
N GLY A 90 -9.64 3.65 -1.18
CA GLY A 90 -8.50 4.44 -1.60
C GLY A 90 -8.39 4.54 -3.11
N GLY A 91 -7.20 4.83 -3.58
CA GLY A 91 -6.94 4.96 -5.01
C GLY A 91 -5.53 4.56 -5.37
N GLY A 92 -5.39 4.17 -6.63
CA GLY A 92 -4.12 3.78 -7.22
C GLY A 92 -3.80 4.55 -8.48
N PHE A 93 -2.53 4.52 -8.84
CA PHE A 93 -2.02 4.99 -10.11
C PHE A 93 -1.03 3.95 -10.63
N GLN A 94 -1.24 3.51 -11.86
CA GLN A 94 -0.30 2.67 -12.58
C GLN A 94 0.37 3.46 -13.71
N HIS A 95 1.67 3.26 -13.84
CA HIS A 95 2.40 3.57 -15.05
C HIS A 95 2.75 2.26 -15.75
N HIS A 96 2.33 2.11 -17.01
CA HIS A 96 2.67 0.95 -17.83
C HIS A 96 3.96 1.25 -18.59
N ASP A 97 4.99 0.43 -18.40
CA ASP A 97 6.26 0.56 -19.12
C ASP A 97 6.15 -0.13 -20.50
N ARG A 98 6.75 0.47 -21.54
CA ARG A 98 6.83 -0.17 -22.86
C ARG A 98 7.68 -1.44 -22.81
N ASP A 99 7.07 -2.56 -23.17
CA ASP A 99 7.85 -3.72 -23.57
C ASP A 99 8.20 -3.60 -25.06
N HIS A 100 9.44 -3.23 -25.38
CA HIS A 100 9.98 -3.00 -26.74
C HIS A 100 10.02 -4.27 -27.65
N ARG A 101 9.21 -5.30 -27.37
CA ARG A 101 9.28 -6.61 -28.02
C ARG A 101 7.99 -7.12 -28.65
N LYS A 102 6.90 -6.36 -28.64
CA LYS A 102 5.69 -6.77 -29.35
C LYS A 102 5.24 -5.67 -30.29
N ASP A 103 5.28 -6.01 -31.57
CA ASP A 103 4.63 -5.30 -32.66
C ASP A 103 3.11 -5.31 -32.42
N HIS A 104 2.59 -4.42 -31.58
CA HIS A 104 1.22 -3.92 -31.64
C HIS A 104 1.11 -2.60 -30.85
N ASN A 105 0.11 -1.83 -31.23
CA ASN A 105 0.02 -0.39 -31.15
C ASN A 105 -0.50 0.09 -29.76
N ASP A 106 0.12 -0.40 -28.69
CA ASP A 106 -0.27 -0.06 -27.32
C ASP A 106 0.59 1.11 -26.84
N ASP A 107 0.01 2.32 -26.93
CA ASP A 107 0.63 3.54 -26.44
C ASP A 107 0.87 3.46 -24.93
N GLU A 108 1.95 4.06 -24.43
CA GLU A 108 2.15 4.27 -23.00
C GLU A 108 0.91 4.96 -22.44
N TYR A 109 0.22 4.28 -21.53
CA TYR A 109 -0.89 4.87 -20.81
C TYR A 109 -0.68 4.74 -19.31
N ASN A 110 -1.22 5.72 -18.60
CA ASN A 110 -1.30 5.68 -17.16
C ASN A 110 -2.73 5.35 -16.80
N SER A 111 -2.90 4.53 -15.78
CA SER A 111 -4.22 4.27 -15.22
C SER A 111 -4.39 4.87 -13.83
N ILE A 112 -5.63 5.20 -13.51
CA ILE A 112 -6.06 5.62 -12.18
C ILE A 112 -7.25 4.77 -11.79
N ASP A 113 -7.17 4.16 -10.61
CA ASP A 113 -8.20 3.27 -10.10
C ASP A 113 -8.69 3.67 -8.71
N LEU A 114 -9.95 3.32 -8.43
CA LEU A 114 -10.53 3.34 -7.09
C LEU A 114 -10.36 1.94 -6.47
N ARG A 115 -9.83 1.91 -5.24
CA ARG A 115 -9.52 0.66 -4.51
C ARG A 115 -10.51 0.43 -3.37
N ILE A 116 -10.88 -0.83 -3.17
CA ILE A 116 -11.63 -1.28 -1.98
C ILE A 116 -10.84 -2.40 -1.28
N PRO A 117 -9.80 -2.08 -0.49
CA PRO A 117 -8.98 -3.11 0.15
C PRO A 117 -9.72 -3.86 1.26
N PHE A 118 -9.43 -5.15 1.35
CA PHE A 118 -9.82 -6.06 2.43
C PHE A 118 -8.60 -6.86 2.84
N GLY A 119 -8.41 -7.06 4.14
CA GLY A 119 -7.30 -7.87 4.57
C GLY A 119 -7.33 -8.28 6.03
N ALA A 120 -6.28 -8.99 6.40
CA ALA A 120 -6.04 -9.43 7.76
C ALA A 120 -4.60 -9.12 8.13
N GLU A 121 -4.39 -8.65 9.35
CA GLU A 121 -3.07 -8.40 9.88
C GLU A 121 -2.90 -9.10 11.22
N TYR A 122 -1.81 -9.87 11.35
CA TYR A 122 -1.34 -10.41 12.61
C TYR A 122 -0.19 -9.52 13.11
N ARG A 123 -0.41 -8.75 14.19
CA ARG A 123 0.62 -7.94 14.85
C ARG A 123 1.22 -8.70 16.04
N PHE A 124 2.52 -8.94 16.02
CA PHE A 124 3.19 -9.65 17.10
C PHE A 124 3.24 -8.80 18.38
N THR A 125 2.94 -9.40 19.53
CA THR A 125 2.97 -8.70 20.83
C THR A 125 4.37 -8.55 21.41
N LYS A 126 5.28 -9.47 21.08
CA LYS A 126 6.64 -9.54 21.67
C LYS A 126 7.74 -8.92 20.80
N VAL A 127 7.44 -8.64 19.53
CA VAL A 127 8.37 -8.05 18.55
C VAL A 127 7.65 -6.99 17.72
N PRO A 128 8.33 -5.92 17.28
CA PRO A 128 7.79 -4.84 16.44
C PRO A 128 7.45 -5.28 15.00
N LEU A 129 6.88 -6.47 14.79
CA LEU A 129 6.58 -6.99 13.46
C LEU A 129 5.08 -7.22 13.30
N GLY A 130 4.61 -7.15 12.06
CA GLY A 130 3.30 -7.62 11.64
C GLY A 130 3.39 -8.34 10.31
N ILE A 131 2.55 -9.35 10.11
CA ILE A 131 2.34 -10.02 8.82
C ILE A 131 0.93 -9.73 8.39
N PHE A 132 0.72 -9.40 7.12
CA PHE A 132 -0.60 -9.06 6.61
C PHE A 132 -0.85 -9.71 5.24
N LEU A 133 -2.12 -9.98 4.97
CA LEU A 133 -2.62 -10.40 3.68
C LEU A 133 -3.65 -9.37 3.21
N ASP A 134 -3.51 -8.91 1.97
CA ASP A 134 -4.33 -7.86 1.37
C ASP A 134 -4.93 -8.34 0.05
N ILE A 135 -6.20 -8.00 -0.19
CA ILE A 135 -6.91 -8.20 -1.46
C ILE A 135 -7.76 -6.96 -1.70
N ALA A 136 -7.63 -6.34 -2.86
CA ALA A 136 -8.30 -5.11 -3.23
C ALA A 136 -8.91 -5.22 -4.63
N PRO A 137 -10.24 -5.34 -4.75
CA PRO A 137 -10.94 -4.99 -5.97
C PRO A 137 -10.64 -3.54 -6.34
N CYS A 138 -10.26 -3.35 -7.61
CA CYS A 138 -9.92 -2.08 -8.21
C CYS A 138 -10.89 -1.81 -9.35
N LEU A 139 -11.42 -0.58 -9.39
CA LEU A 139 -12.16 -0.07 -10.53
C LEU A 139 -11.28 0.97 -11.22
N GLU A 140 -10.68 0.59 -12.34
CA GLU A 140 -10.00 1.54 -13.21
C GLU A 140 -11.03 2.54 -13.75
N ILE A 141 -10.69 3.82 -13.74
CA ILE A 141 -11.56 4.91 -14.20
C ILE A 141 -10.96 5.57 -15.45
N ILE A 142 -9.64 5.58 -15.54
CA ILE A 142 -8.86 6.17 -16.61
C ILE A 142 -7.85 5.12 -17.08
N PRO A 143 -7.69 4.92 -18.40
CA PRO A 143 -8.38 5.60 -19.50
C PRO A 143 -9.83 5.14 -19.72
N GLU A 144 -10.15 3.91 -19.33
CA GLU A 144 -11.47 3.32 -19.46
C GLU A 144 -11.91 2.62 -18.18
N VAL A 145 -13.20 2.30 -18.10
CA VAL A 145 -13.75 1.64 -16.92
C VAL A 145 -13.53 0.14 -17.04
N ASP A 146 -12.60 -0.39 -16.24
CA ASP A 146 -12.32 -1.82 -16.16
C ASP A 146 -12.18 -2.29 -14.69
N PHE A 147 -12.36 -3.58 -14.47
CA PHE A 147 -12.24 -4.21 -13.15
C PHE A 147 -10.96 -5.01 -13.04
N ASP A 148 -10.22 -4.75 -11.97
CA ASP A 148 -8.98 -5.43 -11.63
C ASP A 148 -9.02 -5.93 -10.18
N LEU A 149 -8.14 -6.87 -9.84
CA LEU A 149 -8.01 -7.44 -8.50
C LEU A 149 -6.54 -7.47 -8.09
N ARG A 150 -6.19 -6.63 -7.14
CA ARG A 150 -4.83 -6.50 -6.59
C ARG A 150 -4.74 -7.11 -5.21
N GLY A 151 -3.52 -7.32 -4.72
CA GLY A 151 -3.33 -7.91 -3.40
C GLY A 151 -1.99 -8.60 -3.24
N GLY A 152 -1.69 -9.01 -2.01
CA GLY A 152 -0.43 -9.64 -1.69
C GLY A 152 -0.27 -10.00 -0.22
N LEU A 153 0.82 -10.72 0.05
CA LEU A 153 1.27 -11.04 1.41
C LEU A 153 2.45 -10.14 1.75
N GLY A 154 2.44 -9.54 2.93
CA GLY A 154 3.51 -8.66 3.34
C GLY A 154 3.89 -8.74 4.81
N VAL A 155 4.97 -8.06 5.13
CA VAL A 155 5.53 -7.93 6.47
C VAL A 155 5.86 -6.47 6.73
N ARG A 156 5.52 -5.95 7.91
CA ARG A 156 5.85 -4.59 8.35
C ARG A 156 6.59 -4.59 9.68
N TYR A 157 7.57 -3.71 9.80
CA TYR A 157 8.19 -3.33 11.07
C TYR A 157 7.50 -2.07 11.60
N TYR A 158 7.08 -2.09 12.86
CA TYR A 158 6.41 -0.99 13.55
C TYR A 158 7.38 -0.24 14.47
N PHE A 159 7.52 1.06 14.26
CA PHE A 159 8.45 1.95 14.96
C PHE A 159 7.84 2.52 16.24
#